data_AF-A0A804JJ75-F1
#
_entry.id   AF-A0A804JJ75-F1
#
_cell.length_a   1.000
_cell.length_b   1.000
_cell.length_c   1.000
_cell.angle_alpha   90.00
_cell.angle_beta   90.00
_cell.angle_gamma   90.00
#
_symmetry.space_group_name_H-M   'P 1'
#
loop_
_entity.id
_entity.type
_entity.pdbx_description
1 polymer ?
#
loop_
_entity_poly.entity_id
_entity_poly.type
_entity_poly.pdbx_seq_one_letter_code
_entity_poly.pdbx_strand_id
1 'polypeptide(L)'
;MSLRFSLSSLPPFRRNAVLFLIPASRPLMAPTKVVAEYAKSGRSSCKSCSKAIAAGALRLGSSANDPRGFDLVRWFHVDCFPAESLALAAADEIVGFSSLKDHEKDALRKLEPSASSNQITEEVHKRCRGAYVKMEAKSSKKPKICIADEAGSEDLVEERPEGQKDATLPPKWIAFRTIIFNEKEDGFHDSERIAAFDFDGCLVNTSVKRIGPDAWSLMYPSIPEKLQELYKGGYKLVIFTNESNIERWKNKRQQAVDSKIGRLENFIKCVKVPIQVFIACGLGKNKDGTDDPFRKPQPGMWKLMEEHFNSSIAVDMDQSFYVGDAAGRTNDHSDADIKFAKVVGLKFYVPEEFFGA
;
A
#
# COMPACT_ATOMS: atom_id res chain seq x y z
N MET A 1 -20.35 -38.31 63.63
CA MET A 1 -20.32 -39.21 62.45
C MET A 1 -19.58 -38.48 61.34
N SER A 2 -18.33 -38.86 61.13
CA SER A 2 -17.40 -38.24 60.19
C SER A 2 -16.92 -39.37 59.29
N LEU A 3 -17.20 -39.32 57.99
CA LEU A 3 -16.55 -40.20 57.01
C LEU A 3 -16.31 -39.41 55.72
N ARG A 4 -15.03 -39.07 55.58
CA ARG A 4 -14.32 -38.64 54.38
C ARG A 4 -14.47 -39.73 53.30
N PHE A 5 -14.70 -39.35 52.05
CA PHE A 5 -14.43 -40.23 50.92
C PHE A 5 -13.06 -39.91 50.31
N SER A 6 -12.31 -41.00 50.11
CA SER A 6 -10.89 -41.10 49.85
C SER A 6 -10.59 -41.03 48.35
N LEU A 7 -9.50 -40.34 48.00
CA LEU A 7 -8.77 -40.54 46.75
C LEU A 7 -8.12 -41.92 46.77
N SER A 8 -8.43 -42.78 45.79
CA SER A 8 -7.48 -43.63 45.03
C SER A 8 -8.18 -44.76 44.28
N SER A 9 -8.16 -44.71 42.95
CA SER A 9 -7.95 -45.88 42.09
C SER A 9 -7.83 -45.45 40.62
N LEU A 10 -6.61 -45.25 40.15
CA LEU A 10 -6.27 -45.21 38.72
C LEU A 10 -6.29 -46.64 38.15
N PRO A 11 -6.84 -46.85 36.94
CA PRO A 11 -6.49 -47.97 36.08
C PRO A 11 -5.61 -47.50 34.89
N PRO A 12 -4.94 -48.44 34.19
CA PRO A 12 -3.60 -48.22 33.65
C PRO A 12 -3.55 -47.63 32.25
N PHE A 13 -2.40 -47.01 31.99
CA PHE A 13 -1.81 -46.72 30.69
C PHE A 13 -2.15 -47.75 29.61
N ARG A 14 -2.83 -47.31 28.54
CA ARG A 14 -2.63 -47.84 27.19
C ARG A 14 -2.22 -46.70 26.28
N ARG A 15 -0.94 -46.75 25.87
CA ARG A 15 -0.36 -45.93 24.81
C ARG A 15 -1.02 -46.31 23.49
N ASN A 16 -1.89 -45.45 22.98
CA ASN A 16 -2.14 -45.36 21.54
C ASN A 16 -1.58 -44.03 21.08
N ALA A 17 -0.29 -44.03 20.74
CA ALA A 17 0.33 -42.99 19.94
C ALA A 17 -0.25 -43.11 18.53
N VAL A 18 -1.34 -42.38 18.27
CA VAL A 18 -1.84 -42.15 16.92
C VAL A 18 -1.06 -40.95 16.40
N LEU A 19 0.15 -41.24 15.91
CA LEU A 19 1.00 -40.32 15.17
C LEU A 19 0.35 -40.09 13.80
N PHE A 20 -0.64 -39.21 13.72
CA PHE A 20 -1.07 -38.68 12.43
C PHE A 20 -0.30 -37.40 12.14
N LEU A 21 0.69 -37.62 11.28
CA LEU A 21 1.49 -36.68 10.54
C LEU A 21 0.73 -35.38 10.23
N ILE A 22 1.29 -34.28 10.70
CA ILE A 22 1.06 -32.94 10.17
C ILE A 22 1.36 -33.00 8.66
N PRO A 23 0.42 -32.73 7.74
CA PRO A 23 0.82 -32.30 6.42
C PRO A 23 1.25 -30.85 6.56
N ALA A 24 2.55 -30.65 6.79
CA ALA A 24 3.23 -29.41 6.43
C ALA A 24 3.27 -29.38 4.90
N SER A 25 2.15 -29.04 4.30
CA SER A 25 2.07 -28.67 2.90
C SER A 25 1.71 -27.19 2.91
N ARG A 26 2.73 -26.34 2.87
CA ARG A 26 2.56 -25.02 2.24
C ARG A 26 1.75 -25.25 0.96
N PRO A 27 0.73 -24.44 0.62
CA PRO A 27 0.31 -24.42 -0.76
C PRO A 27 1.58 -24.16 -1.56
N LEU A 28 1.94 -25.11 -2.44
CA LEU A 28 3.02 -24.95 -3.40
C LEU A 28 2.71 -23.64 -4.11
N MET A 29 3.46 -22.59 -3.77
CA MET A 29 3.38 -21.34 -4.51
C MET A 29 3.67 -21.72 -5.96
N ALA A 30 2.83 -21.21 -6.87
CA ALA A 30 3.08 -21.38 -8.29
C ALA A 30 4.55 -21.05 -8.59
N PRO A 31 5.21 -21.81 -9.48
CA PRO A 31 6.64 -21.65 -9.73
C PRO A 31 6.91 -20.18 -10.08
N THR A 32 7.72 -19.53 -9.25
CA THR A 32 8.18 -18.17 -9.52
C THR A 32 9.04 -18.23 -10.76
N LYS A 33 8.53 -17.70 -11.87
CA LYS A 33 9.26 -17.69 -13.13
C LYS A 33 10.37 -16.66 -13.02
N VAL A 34 11.61 -17.13 -13.11
CA VAL A 34 12.81 -16.29 -13.07
C VAL A 34 13.14 -15.82 -14.49
N VAL A 35 13.40 -14.52 -14.64
CA VAL A 35 13.74 -13.87 -15.90
C VAL A 35 15.09 -13.19 -15.74
N ALA A 36 15.98 -13.31 -16.72
CA ALA A 36 17.24 -12.58 -16.77
C ALA A 36 17.32 -11.74 -18.03
N GLU A 37 17.59 -10.44 -17.89
CA GLU A 37 17.81 -9.55 -19.01
C GLU A 37 18.75 -8.40 -18.65
N TYR A 38 19.30 -7.73 -19.67
CA TYR A 38 19.95 -6.44 -19.47
C TYR A 38 18.89 -5.36 -19.31
N ALA A 39 19.07 -4.49 -18.32
CA ALA A 39 18.17 -3.39 -18.05
C ALA A 39 18.07 -2.47 -19.28
N LYS A 40 16.91 -2.46 -19.95
CA LYS A 40 16.66 -1.62 -21.14
C LYS A 40 16.79 -0.11 -20.85
N SER A 41 16.63 0.27 -19.59
CA SER A 41 16.83 1.63 -19.08
C SER A 41 17.30 1.58 -17.63
N GLY A 42 17.84 2.69 -17.12
CA GLY A 42 18.29 2.81 -15.72
C GLY A 42 17.16 3.02 -14.70
N ARG A 43 15.90 2.80 -15.11
CA ARG A 43 14.70 3.16 -14.34
C ARG A 43 14.24 2.08 -13.36
N SER A 44 14.75 0.86 -13.45
CA SER A 44 14.43 -0.19 -12.48
C SER A 44 15.24 -0.04 -11.20
N SER A 45 14.59 -0.14 -10.05
CA SER A 45 15.25 -0.27 -8.76
C SER A 45 15.23 -1.72 -8.29
N CYS A 46 16.33 -2.15 -7.66
CA CYS A 46 16.43 -3.46 -7.05
C CYS A 46 15.52 -3.55 -5.84
N LYS A 47 14.63 -4.56 -5.80
CA LYS A 47 13.66 -4.71 -4.70
C LYS A 47 14.25 -5.22 -3.38
N SER A 48 15.53 -5.60 -3.36
CA SER A 48 16.24 -6.01 -2.14
C SER A 48 17.03 -4.86 -1.53
N CYS A 49 17.87 -4.17 -2.31
CA CYS A 49 18.74 -3.10 -1.79
C CYS A 49 18.23 -1.67 -2.08
N SER A 50 17.12 -1.53 -2.81
CA SER A 50 16.48 -0.26 -3.23
C SER A 50 17.34 0.65 -4.10
N LYS A 51 18.56 0.24 -4.49
CA LYS A 51 19.43 1.00 -5.39
C LYS A 51 18.98 0.84 -6.84
N ALA A 52 19.22 1.86 -7.66
CA ALA A 52 18.97 1.82 -9.10
C ALA A 52 19.82 0.73 -9.79
N ILE A 53 19.23 0.10 -10.81
CA ILE A 53 19.92 -0.81 -11.72
C ILE A 53 20.22 0.01 -12.98
N ALA A 54 21.50 0.19 -13.28
CA ALA A 54 21.93 1.02 -14.41
C ALA A 54 21.44 0.47 -15.76
N ALA A 55 21.22 1.36 -16.74
CA ALA A 55 20.91 0.95 -18.10
C ALA A 55 22.04 0.06 -18.65
N GLY A 56 21.67 -1.07 -19.26
CA GLY A 56 22.61 -2.08 -19.76
C GLY A 56 23.20 -3.00 -18.71
N ALA A 57 22.89 -2.84 -17.41
CA ALA A 57 23.33 -3.78 -16.38
C ALA A 57 22.46 -5.04 -16.37
N LEU A 58 23.07 -6.20 -16.11
CA LEU A 58 22.34 -7.46 -15.95
C LEU A 58 21.46 -7.41 -14.69
N ARG A 59 20.19 -7.81 -14.83
CA ARG A 59 19.22 -7.88 -13.73
C ARG A 59 18.42 -9.17 -13.77
N LEU A 60 18.01 -9.61 -12.59
CA LEU A 60 17.17 -10.79 -12.40
C LEU A 60 15.76 -10.37 -11.98
N GLY A 61 14.75 -11.00 -12.56
CA GLY A 61 13.34 -10.75 -12.37
C GLY A 61 12.65 -11.97 -11.77
N SER A 62 11.92 -11.82 -10.67
CA SER A 62 11.02 -12.86 -10.17
C SER A 62 9.59 -12.47 -10.53
N SER A 63 8.91 -13.33 -11.29
CA SER A 63 7.51 -13.15 -11.67
C SER A 63 6.65 -14.23 -11.03
N ALA A 64 5.53 -13.82 -10.44
CA ALA A 64 4.49 -14.71 -9.97
C ALA A 64 3.32 -14.63 -10.95
N ASN A 65 2.92 -15.77 -11.51
CA ASN A 65 1.78 -15.83 -12.42
C ASN A 65 0.49 -15.53 -11.65
N ASP A 66 -0.24 -14.50 -12.06
CA ASP A 66 -1.64 -14.31 -11.66
C ASP A 66 -2.54 -15.12 -12.61
N PRO A 67 -3.47 -15.97 -12.12
CA PRO A 67 -4.45 -16.69 -12.95
C PRO A 67 -5.31 -15.80 -13.87
N ARG A 68 -5.28 -14.47 -13.69
CA ARG A 68 -6.01 -13.46 -14.47
C ARG A 68 -5.14 -12.76 -15.53
N GLY A 69 -3.89 -13.18 -15.74
CA GLY A 69 -3.09 -12.85 -16.92
C GLY A 69 -2.21 -11.59 -16.83
N PHE A 70 -1.85 -11.13 -15.64
CA PHE A 70 -0.90 -10.02 -15.45
C PHE A 70 0.32 -10.47 -14.63
N ASP A 71 1.49 -10.50 -15.28
CA ASP A 71 2.75 -10.88 -14.64
C ASP A 71 3.45 -9.64 -14.05
N LEU A 72 3.50 -9.54 -12.72
CA LEU A 72 4.29 -8.51 -12.05
C LEU A 72 5.73 -9.02 -11.85
N VAL A 73 6.69 -8.43 -12.57
CA VAL A 73 8.12 -8.80 -12.46
C VAL A 73 8.81 -7.91 -11.44
N ARG A 74 9.33 -8.51 -10.37
CA ARG A 74 10.18 -7.83 -9.38
C ARG A 74 11.64 -7.92 -9.80
N TRP A 75 12.27 -6.77 -10.05
CA TRP A 75 13.67 -6.70 -10.49
C TRP A 75 14.68 -6.60 -9.33
N PHE A 76 15.82 -7.25 -9.49
CA PHE A 76 16.92 -7.28 -8.53
C PHE A 76 18.27 -7.16 -9.27
N HIS A 77 19.29 -6.62 -8.59
CA HIS A 77 20.68 -6.88 -9.02
C HIS A 77 20.96 -8.38 -8.92
N VAL A 78 21.92 -8.86 -9.71
CA VAL A 78 22.36 -10.26 -9.70
C VAL A 78 22.70 -10.73 -8.28
N ASP A 79 23.48 -9.95 -7.54
CA ASP A 79 23.90 -10.27 -6.16
C ASP A 79 22.81 -10.04 -5.10
N CYS A 80 21.71 -9.39 -5.47
CA CYS A 80 20.61 -9.05 -4.56
C CYS A 80 19.38 -9.94 -4.76
N PHE A 81 19.44 -10.89 -5.70
CA PHE A 81 18.34 -11.78 -6.00
C PHE A 81 18.23 -12.88 -4.92
N PRO A 82 17.02 -13.22 -4.46
CA PRO A 82 16.84 -14.26 -3.44
C PRO A 82 17.38 -15.61 -3.92
N ALA A 83 18.36 -16.17 -3.21
CA ALA A 83 18.98 -17.44 -3.56
C ALA A 83 17.95 -18.59 -3.60
N GLU A 84 16.90 -18.51 -2.78
CA GLU A 84 15.79 -19.46 -2.76
C GLU A 84 14.98 -19.44 -4.06
N SER A 85 14.90 -18.31 -4.75
CA SER A 85 14.21 -18.20 -6.04
C SER A 85 15.05 -18.74 -7.20
N LEU A 86 16.38 -18.67 -7.10
CA LEU A 86 17.31 -19.35 -8.02
C LEU A 86 17.32 -20.86 -7.76
N ALA A 87 17.28 -21.30 -6.50
CA ALA A 87 17.23 -22.73 -6.17
C ALA A 87 15.98 -23.45 -6.72
N LEU A 88 14.91 -22.69 -7.02
CA LEU A 88 13.67 -23.19 -7.60
C LEU A 88 13.65 -23.18 -9.14
N ALA A 89 14.66 -22.59 -9.80
CA ALA A 89 14.75 -22.49 -11.26
C ALA A 89 16.18 -22.81 -11.72
N ALA A 90 16.36 -23.88 -12.51
CA ALA A 90 17.67 -24.20 -13.06
C ALA A 90 18.17 -23.05 -13.97
N ALA A 91 19.48 -22.80 -14.02
CA ALA A 91 20.01 -21.66 -14.78
C ALA A 91 19.56 -21.62 -16.26
N ASP A 92 19.35 -22.79 -16.87
CA ASP A 92 18.83 -22.98 -18.23
C ASP A 92 17.32 -22.78 -18.38
N GLU A 93 16.55 -22.84 -17.29
CA GLU A 93 15.12 -22.56 -17.25
C GLU A 93 14.79 -21.06 -17.05
N ILE A 94 15.80 -20.23 -16.79
CA ILE A 94 15.64 -18.78 -16.66
C ILE A 94 15.30 -18.16 -18.03
N VAL A 95 14.16 -17.46 -18.10
CA VAL A 95 13.73 -16.82 -19.34
C VAL A 95 14.68 -15.66 -19.69
N GLY A 96 15.23 -15.69 -20.91
CA GLY A 96 16.22 -14.71 -21.38
C GLY A 96 17.69 -15.14 -21.19
N PHE A 97 17.95 -16.29 -20.56
CA PHE A 97 19.31 -16.81 -20.32
C PHE A 97 20.12 -17.03 -21.60
N SER A 98 19.49 -17.53 -22.67
CA SER A 98 20.14 -17.78 -23.96
C SER A 98 20.71 -16.50 -24.62
N SER A 99 20.12 -15.33 -24.32
CA SER A 99 20.48 -14.03 -24.89
C SER A 99 21.57 -13.29 -24.11
N LEU A 100 22.11 -13.87 -23.04
CA LEU A 100 23.19 -13.31 -22.23
C LEU A 100 24.58 -13.60 -22.84
N LYS A 101 25.58 -12.77 -22.50
CA LYS A 101 26.99 -13.05 -22.86
C LYS A 101 27.53 -14.23 -22.05
N ASP A 102 28.46 -14.98 -22.62
CA ASP A 102 28.90 -16.27 -22.04
C ASP A 102 29.53 -16.13 -20.65
N HIS A 103 30.31 -15.08 -20.40
CA HIS A 103 30.88 -14.80 -19.07
C HIS A 103 29.83 -14.55 -17.96
N GLU A 104 28.64 -14.06 -18.31
CA GLU A 104 27.55 -13.78 -17.37
C GLU A 104 26.66 -15.01 -17.14
N LYS A 105 26.53 -15.87 -18.17
CA LYS A 105 25.92 -17.21 -18.02
C LYS A 105 26.70 -18.04 -17.00
N ASP A 106 28.03 -17.95 -17.04
CA ASP A 106 28.91 -18.63 -16.08
C ASP A 106 28.82 -18.04 -14.66
N ALA A 107 28.53 -16.75 -14.52
CA ALA A 107 28.31 -16.11 -13.22
C ALA A 107 26.98 -16.55 -12.59
N LEU A 108 25.91 -16.66 -13.38
CA LEU A 108 24.61 -17.14 -12.90
C LEU A 108 24.64 -18.62 -12.50
N ARG A 109 25.38 -19.46 -13.24
CA ARG A 109 25.63 -20.87 -12.86
C ARG A 109 26.40 -21.01 -11.55
N LYS A 110 27.25 -20.04 -11.20
CA LYS A 110 27.99 -20.02 -9.93
C LYS A 110 27.15 -19.55 -8.72
N LEU A 111 26.00 -18.92 -8.98
CA LEU A 111 25.06 -18.45 -7.95
C LEU A 111 24.00 -19.50 -7.59
N GLU A 112 23.98 -20.64 -8.27
CA GLU A 112 23.22 -21.80 -7.81
C GLU A 112 23.75 -22.22 -6.44
N PRO A 113 22.90 -22.29 -5.39
CA PRO A 113 23.34 -22.83 -4.12
C PRO A 113 23.63 -24.31 -4.34
N SER A 114 24.91 -24.66 -4.42
CA SER A 114 25.36 -26.04 -4.27
C SER A 114 24.79 -26.55 -2.95
N ALA A 115 23.86 -27.49 -3.02
CA ALA A 115 23.24 -28.09 -1.86
C ALA A 115 24.32 -28.75 -0.97
N SER A 116 24.87 -28.01 -0.01
CA SER A 116 25.57 -28.55 1.15
C SER A 116 25.77 -27.51 2.26
N SER A 117 25.06 -27.75 3.37
CA SER A 117 25.43 -27.51 4.76
C SER A 117 25.55 -26.08 5.35
N ASN A 118 24.60 -25.80 6.27
CA ASN A 118 24.73 -25.14 7.58
C ASN A 118 26.13 -24.64 8.03
N GLN A 119 26.24 -23.35 8.39
CA GLN A 119 26.66 -22.79 9.71
C GLN A 119 27.39 -21.41 9.61
N ILE A 120 27.24 -20.60 10.69
CA ILE A 120 28.11 -19.49 11.20
C ILE A 120 27.87 -18.10 10.55
N THR A 121 27.13 -17.17 11.16
CA THR A 121 27.44 -16.21 12.27
C THR A 121 28.55 -15.18 12.00
N GLU A 122 28.15 -13.90 12.11
CA GLU A 122 28.85 -12.71 12.62
C GLU A 122 30.28 -12.30 12.20
N GLU A 123 30.39 -10.98 11.96
CA GLU A 123 31.58 -10.10 11.98
C GLU A 123 32.66 -10.35 10.89
N VAL A 124 33.24 -9.35 10.23
CA VAL A 124 34.14 -8.36 10.81
C VAL A 124 34.29 -7.14 9.88
N HIS A 125 34.12 -5.99 10.51
CA HIS A 125 34.49 -4.65 10.07
C HIS A 125 36.04 -4.48 10.02
N LYS A 126 36.53 -3.70 9.04
CA LYS A 126 37.85 -3.01 8.94
C LYS A 126 38.89 -3.57 7.97
N ARG A 127 39.29 -2.68 7.04
CA ARG A 127 40.64 -2.04 7.08
C ARG A 127 40.58 -0.70 6.31
N CYS A 128 40.52 0.44 7.02
CA CYS A 128 41.61 1.35 7.43
C CYS A 128 41.99 2.40 6.35
N ARG A 129 41.66 3.68 6.56
CA ARG A 129 42.45 4.78 7.20
C ARG A 129 43.51 5.36 6.25
N GLY A 130 43.67 6.67 6.04
CA GLY A 130 43.05 7.89 6.59
C GLY A 130 43.81 9.14 6.08
N ALA A 131 43.38 10.35 6.47
CA ALA A 131 44.21 11.54 6.81
C ALA A 131 43.39 12.85 6.70
N TYR A 132 43.63 13.76 7.64
CA TYR A 132 42.98 15.06 7.80
C TYR A 132 44.09 16.10 8.03
N VAL A 133 44.22 17.15 7.19
CA VAL A 133 44.88 18.45 7.51
C VAL A 133 44.25 19.56 6.62
N LYS A 134 44.32 20.80 7.12
CA LYS A 134 43.54 22.03 6.87
C LYS A 134 44.39 23.14 6.19
N MET A 135 43.77 23.91 5.26
CA MET A 135 43.98 25.33 4.80
C MET A 135 45.38 25.77 4.24
N GLU A 136 45.63 26.74 3.32
CA GLU A 136 44.95 27.89 2.66
C GLU A 136 45.47 28.20 1.21
N ALA A 137 44.61 28.86 0.40
CA ALA A 137 44.79 29.94 -0.62
C ALA A 137 45.91 29.99 -1.71
N LYS A 138 45.52 29.99 -3.01
CA LYS A 138 45.44 31.18 -3.93
C LYS A 138 45.25 30.82 -5.43
N SER A 139 44.19 31.38 -6.02
CA SER A 139 43.98 31.94 -7.38
C SER A 139 44.46 31.21 -8.65
N SER A 140 43.52 30.85 -9.55
CA SER A 140 43.20 31.63 -10.79
C SER A 140 42.42 30.81 -11.85
N LYS A 141 41.33 31.43 -12.37
CA LYS A 141 40.60 31.21 -13.64
C LYS A 141 39.41 30.21 -13.69
N LYS A 142 38.23 30.83 -13.90
CA LYS A 142 36.81 30.40 -14.05
C LYS A 142 36.52 29.62 -15.36
N PRO A 143 35.33 29.01 -15.61
CA PRO A 143 34.02 29.31 -14.98
C PRO A 143 33.05 28.15 -14.61
N LYS A 144 32.05 28.56 -13.80
CA LYS A 144 30.68 28.02 -13.61
C LYS A 144 30.49 26.82 -12.67
N ILE A 145 30.32 27.15 -11.40
CA ILE A 145 29.54 26.40 -10.41
C ILE A 145 28.47 27.35 -9.84
N CYS A 146 27.22 26.88 -9.77
CA CYS A 146 26.32 27.09 -8.63
C CYS A 146 25.82 25.69 -8.24
N ILE A 147 26.00 25.31 -6.97
CA ILE A 147 25.58 24.05 -6.34
C ILE A 147 24.23 24.26 -5.64
N ALA A 148 23.54 23.14 -5.39
CA ALA A 148 22.54 22.88 -4.35
C ALA A 148 21.10 23.36 -4.64
N ASP A 149 20.03 22.61 -4.36
CA ASP A 149 19.85 21.42 -3.52
C ASP A 149 18.57 20.66 -3.93
N GLU A 150 18.60 19.36 -3.63
CA GLU A 150 17.53 18.47 -3.10
C GLU A 150 16.15 18.35 -3.77
N ALA A 151 15.66 17.11 -3.62
CA ALA A 151 14.28 16.64 -3.68
C ALA A 151 13.68 16.25 -5.04
N GLY A 152 12.90 15.16 -4.97
CA GLY A 152 11.97 14.71 -6.01
C GLY A 152 12.42 13.38 -6.61
N SER A 153 12.06 12.22 -6.08
CA SER A 153 10.71 11.61 -6.11
C SER A 153 10.16 11.48 -7.52
N GLU A 154 9.64 10.28 -7.81
CA GLU A 154 8.63 10.00 -8.85
C GLU A 154 9.11 9.94 -10.33
N ASP A 155 8.55 9.13 -11.22
CA ASP A 155 7.55 8.09 -11.02
C ASP A 155 7.33 7.22 -12.26
N LEU A 156 6.51 6.19 -12.02
CA LEU A 156 5.32 5.85 -12.82
C LEU A 156 4.92 6.90 -13.88
N VAL A 157 5.45 6.76 -15.09
CA VAL A 157 4.90 7.43 -16.27
C VAL A 157 4.64 6.37 -17.33
N GLU A 158 3.36 6.18 -17.67
CA GLU A 158 3.00 5.83 -19.04
C GLU A 158 1.84 6.72 -19.52
N GLU A 159 1.89 7.02 -20.81
CA GLU A 159 1.36 8.21 -21.49
C GLU A 159 -0.18 8.32 -21.50
N ARG A 160 -0.67 9.57 -21.53
CA ARG A 160 -2.09 9.92 -21.78
C ARG A 160 -2.23 11.13 -22.71
N PRO A 161 -3.38 11.25 -23.43
CA PRO A 161 -3.51 12.10 -24.60
C PRO A 161 -3.39 13.59 -24.28
N GLU A 162 -2.77 14.31 -25.21
CA GLU A 162 -2.52 15.74 -25.17
C GLU A 162 -3.81 16.57 -24.99
N GLY A 163 -3.80 17.50 -24.02
CA GLY A 163 -4.71 18.65 -24.02
C GLY A 163 -5.39 19.06 -22.71
N GLN A 164 -5.21 18.36 -21.58
CA GLN A 164 -5.85 18.73 -20.31
C GLN A 164 -4.79 19.17 -19.29
N LYS A 165 -4.84 20.42 -18.83
CA LYS A 165 -4.05 20.87 -17.67
C LYS A 165 -4.56 20.13 -16.44
N ASP A 166 -3.78 19.17 -15.95
CA ASP A 166 -4.09 18.48 -14.71
C ASP A 166 -3.97 19.43 -13.51
N ALA A 167 -4.80 19.20 -12.50
CA ALA A 167 -4.74 19.96 -11.26
C ALA A 167 -3.47 19.58 -10.49
N THR A 168 -2.81 20.57 -9.91
CA THR A 168 -1.67 20.36 -9.02
C THR A 168 -2.17 19.85 -7.68
N LEU A 169 -1.52 18.79 -7.17
CA LEU A 169 -1.82 18.22 -5.86
C LEU A 169 -0.81 18.73 -4.82
N PRO A 170 -1.21 18.85 -3.54
CA PRO A 170 -0.26 19.10 -2.46
C PRO A 170 0.75 17.94 -2.33
N PRO A 171 1.92 18.17 -1.69
CA PRO A 171 2.87 17.10 -1.42
C PRO A 171 2.20 15.93 -0.72
N LYS A 172 2.64 14.70 -1.04
CA LYS A 172 2.10 13.42 -0.53
C LYS A 172 0.70 13.06 -1.02
N TRP A 173 0.09 13.83 -1.92
CA TRP A 173 -1.15 13.41 -2.58
C TRP A 173 -0.84 12.94 -3.99
N ILE A 174 -1.31 11.74 -4.34
CA ILE A 174 -1.10 11.12 -5.64
C ILE A 174 -2.44 11.00 -6.35
N ALA A 175 -2.47 11.36 -7.63
CA ALA A 175 -3.56 11.03 -8.54
C ALA A 175 -3.20 9.79 -9.36
N PHE A 176 -4.12 8.83 -9.41
CA PHE A 176 -4.01 7.67 -10.28
C PHE A 176 -5.36 7.43 -10.96
N ARG A 177 -5.41 7.47 -12.29
CA ARG A 177 -6.65 7.32 -13.07
C ARG A 177 -7.75 8.29 -12.59
N THR A 178 -8.77 7.80 -11.90
CA THR A 178 -9.92 8.55 -11.39
C THR A 178 -9.98 8.57 -9.86
N ILE A 179 -8.88 8.22 -9.19
CA ILE A 179 -8.74 8.26 -7.75
C ILE A 179 -7.60 9.19 -7.33
N ILE A 180 -7.77 9.87 -6.21
CA ILE A 180 -6.72 10.63 -5.51
C ILE A 180 -6.59 10.04 -4.11
N PHE A 181 -5.37 9.85 -3.61
CA PHE A 181 -5.12 9.35 -2.26
C PHE A 181 -3.85 9.99 -1.67
N ASN A 182 -3.72 9.99 -0.34
CA ASN A 182 -2.49 10.40 0.31
C ASN A 182 -1.50 9.24 0.43
N GLU A 183 -0.21 9.51 0.29
CA GLU A 183 0.85 8.56 0.56
C GLU A 183 0.89 8.18 2.04
N LYS A 184 1.45 7.00 2.31
CA LYS A 184 1.65 6.53 3.67
C LYS A 184 2.69 7.41 4.35
N GLU A 185 2.29 8.10 5.42
CA GLU A 185 3.21 8.86 6.26
C GLU A 185 3.71 8.03 7.45
N ASP A 186 4.76 8.53 8.12
CA ASP A 186 5.16 8.03 9.43
C ASP A 186 3.99 8.13 10.41
N GLY A 187 3.68 7.02 11.08
CA GLY A 187 2.55 6.90 12.00
C GLY A 187 1.34 6.18 11.41
N PHE A 188 1.28 5.91 10.11
CA PHE A 188 0.27 5.00 9.57
C PHE A 188 0.61 3.56 9.96
N HIS A 189 -0.14 2.97 10.89
CA HIS A 189 -0.08 1.53 11.10
C HIS A 189 -1.00 0.78 10.13
N ASP A 190 -0.53 -0.38 9.72
CA ASP A 190 -1.36 -1.38 9.06
C ASP A 190 -2.05 -2.21 10.14
N SER A 191 -3.22 -2.75 9.85
CA SER A 191 -4.00 -3.46 10.86
C SER A 191 -4.91 -4.50 10.22
N GLU A 192 -5.19 -5.57 10.97
CA GLU A 192 -6.27 -6.49 10.65
C GLU A 192 -7.65 -5.85 10.90
N ARG A 193 -7.73 -4.79 11.73
CA ARG A 193 -8.98 -4.10 12.08
C ARG A 193 -9.05 -2.75 11.39
N ILE A 194 -10.05 -2.57 10.53
CA ILE A 194 -10.26 -1.36 9.75
C ILE A 194 -11.53 -0.65 10.21
N ALA A 195 -11.39 0.61 10.59
CA ALA A 195 -12.51 1.52 10.80
C ALA A 195 -12.54 2.47 9.60
N ALA A 196 -13.51 2.27 8.71
CA ALA A 196 -13.63 3.02 7.48
C ALA A 196 -14.84 3.96 7.52
N PHE A 197 -14.71 5.14 6.90
CA PHE A 197 -15.70 6.21 7.01
C PHE A 197 -15.97 6.85 5.66
N ASP A 198 -17.19 7.29 5.41
CA ASP A 198 -17.46 8.40 4.50
C ASP A 198 -17.00 9.74 5.12
N PHE A 199 -16.95 10.80 4.33
CA PHE A 199 -16.54 12.13 4.78
C PHE A 199 -17.69 13.13 4.87
N ASP A 200 -18.30 13.51 3.74
CA ASP A 200 -19.29 14.59 3.66
C ASP A 200 -20.67 14.08 4.11
N GLY A 201 -21.16 14.57 5.25
CA GLY A 201 -22.40 14.08 5.89
C GLY A 201 -22.15 13.01 6.95
N CYS A 202 -20.97 12.41 6.97
CA CYS A 202 -20.57 11.42 7.98
C CYS A 202 -19.64 12.01 9.05
N LEU A 203 -18.43 12.44 8.65
CA LEU A 203 -17.43 13.01 9.57
C LEU A 203 -17.57 14.52 9.69
N VAL A 204 -17.95 15.17 8.61
CA VAL A 204 -18.07 16.62 8.53
C VAL A 204 -19.38 17.04 7.88
N ASN A 205 -19.94 18.15 8.35
CA ASN A 205 -20.94 18.88 7.60
C ASN A 205 -20.24 19.87 6.68
N THR A 206 -20.53 19.81 5.39
CA THR A 206 -19.91 20.66 4.38
C THR A 206 -20.95 21.55 3.76
N SER A 207 -20.73 22.86 3.85
CA SER A 207 -21.72 23.80 3.36
C SER A 207 -21.72 23.79 1.83
N VAL A 208 -22.83 23.39 1.22
CA VAL A 208 -23.05 23.57 -0.23
C VAL A 208 -22.99 25.04 -0.67
N LYS A 209 -23.10 26.00 0.26
CA LYS A 209 -23.09 27.45 -0.03
C LYS A 209 -21.71 28.08 0.06
N ARG A 210 -20.74 27.44 0.74
CA ARG A 210 -19.37 27.96 0.90
C ARG A 210 -18.40 27.00 0.23
N ILE A 211 -17.57 27.51 -0.65
CA ILE A 211 -16.53 26.73 -1.33
C ILE A 211 -15.19 27.12 -0.72
N GLY A 212 -14.37 26.14 -0.35
CA GLY A 212 -13.05 26.38 0.20
C GLY A 212 -12.57 25.26 1.13
N PRO A 213 -11.29 25.29 1.52
CA PRO A 213 -10.67 24.31 2.41
C PRO A 213 -11.22 24.38 3.85
N ASP A 214 -11.76 25.54 4.25
CA ASP A 214 -12.31 25.77 5.60
C ASP A 214 -13.84 25.72 5.65
N ALA A 215 -14.49 25.35 4.54
CA ALA A 215 -15.95 25.35 4.41
C ALA A 215 -16.61 24.10 5.01
N TRP A 216 -16.25 23.76 6.25
CA TRP A 216 -16.71 22.57 6.94
C TRP A 216 -16.87 22.80 8.45
N SER A 217 -17.62 21.92 9.10
CA SER A 217 -17.67 21.77 10.55
C SER A 217 -17.76 20.28 10.90
N LEU A 218 -17.42 19.89 12.12
CA LEU A 218 -17.65 18.51 12.57
C LEU A 218 -19.14 18.16 12.47
N MET A 219 -19.45 16.94 12.02
CA MET A 219 -20.83 16.43 12.01
C MET A 219 -21.34 16.22 13.44
N TYR A 220 -20.49 15.67 14.31
CA TYR A 220 -20.72 15.53 15.75
C TYR A 220 -19.47 15.96 16.54
N PRO A 221 -19.64 16.60 17.72
CA PRO A 221 -18.51 17.04 18.54
C PRO A 221 -17.69 15.87 19.11
N SER A 222 -18.26 14.67 19.21
CA SER A 222 -17.63 13.44 19.71
C SER A 222 -16.63 12.79 18.75
N ILE A 223 -16.64 13.18 17.46
CA ILE A 223 -15.85 12.54 16.40
C ILE A 223 -14.35 12.49 16.71
N PRO A 224 -13.68 13.60 17.12
CA PRO A 224 -12.26 13.57 17.39
C PRO A 224 -11.88 12.54 18.47
N GLU A 225 -12.65 12.49 19.57
CA GLU A 225 -12.41 11.55 20.66
C GLU A 225 -12.62 10.10 20.21
N LYS A 226 -13.73 9.79 19.54
CA LYS A 226 -14.03 8.44 19.03
C LYS A 226 -12.98 7.93 18.03
N LEU A 227 -12.51 8.78 17.11
CA LEU A 227 -11.45 8.39 16.18
C LEU A 227 -10.11 8.15 16.91
N GLN A 228 -9.80 8.97 17.92
CA GLN A 228 -8.62 8.76 18.75
C GLN A 228 -8.69 7.45 19.54
N GLU A 229 -9.86 7.10 20.08
CA GLU A 229 -10.08 5.83 20.78
C GLU A 229 -9.92 4.63 19.86
N LEU A 230 -10.52 4.66 18.66
CA LEU A 230 -10.37 3.61 17.66
C LEU A 230 -8.90 3.42 17.27
N TYR A 231 -8.19 4.53 17.01
CA TYR A 231 -6.77 4.49 16.66
C TYR A 231 -5.92 3.89 17.79
N LYS A 232 -6.13 4.33 19.05
CA LYS A 232 -5.49 3.73 20.23
C LYS A 232 -5.86 2.26 20.43
N GLY A 233 -7.07 1.88 20.04
CA GLY A 233 -7.57 0.51 20.03
C GLY A 233 -6.95 -0.38 18.96
N GLY A 234 -6.08 0.15 18.10
CA GLY A 234 -5.36 -0.58 17.06
C GLY A 234 -6.07 -0.64 15.71
N TYR A 235 -7.12 0.16 15.50
CA TYR A 235 -7.77 0.26 14.20
C TYR A 235 -6.93 1.10 13.23
N LYS A 236 -6.80 0.66 11.99
CA LYS A 236 -6.41 1.54 10.89
C LYS A 236 -7.62 2.38 10.50
N LEU A 237 -7.46 3.70 10.50
CA LEU A 237 -8.52 4.62 10.11
C LEU A 237 -8.43 4.94 8.63
N VAL A 238 -9.55 4.80 7.91
CA VAL A 238 -9.62 5.04 6.46
C VAL A 238 -10.83 5.88 6.09
N ILE A 239 -10.66 6.84 5.20
CA ILE A 239 -11.76 7.60 4.58
C ILE A 239 -11.89 7.19 3.11
N PHE A 240 -13.10 6.81 2.73
CA PHE A 240 -13.50 6.54 1.37
C PHE A 240 -14.59 7.53 0.96
N THR A 241 -14.27 8.48 0.07
CA THR A 241 -15.19 9.56 -0.30
C THR A 241 -15.36 9.68 -1.82
N ASN A 242 -16.60 9.92 -2.25
CA ASN A 242 -16.94 10.17 -3.66
C ASN A 242 -16.93 11.69 -3.93
N GLU A 243 -16.06 12.18 -4.81
CA GLU A 243 -15.96 13.61 -5.16
C GLU A 243 -16.05 13.84 -6.67
N SER A 244 -17.25 13.64 -7.24
CA SER A 244 -17.43 13.78 -8.69
C SER A 244 -17.23 15.20 -9.21
N ASN A 245 -17.24 16.22 -8.34
CA ASN A 245 -17.04 17.60 -8.76
C ASN A 245 -15.65 17.85 -9.35
N ILE A 246 -14.64 17.08 -8.90
CA ILE A 246 -13.27 17.16 -9.45
C ILE A 246 -13.25 16.83 -10.94
N GLU A 247 -14.04 15.83 -11.38
CA GLU A 247 -14.15 15.48 -12.80
C GLU A 247 -15.20 16.32 -13.55
N ARG A 248 -16.32 16.67 -12.90
CA ARG A 248 -17.39 17.49 -13.51
C ARG A 248 -16.93 18.92 -13.81
N TRP A 249 -16.18 19.55 -12.91
CA TRP A 249 -15.85 20.97 -12.98
C TRP A 249 -14.50 21.19 -13.66
N LYS A 250 -14.37 20.83 -14.93
CA LYS A 250 -13.08 20.92 -15.67
C LYS A 250 -12.42 22.29 -15.58
N ASN A 251 -13.19 23.37 -15.74
CA ASN A 251 -12.69 24.75 -15.68
C ASN A 251 -12.39 25.25 -14.25
N LYS A 252 -12.84 24.52 -13.23
CA LYS A 252 -12.64 24.83 -11.80
C LYS A 252 -12.05 23.63 -11.06
N ARG A 253 -11.34 22.74 -11.78
CA ARG A 253 -10.86 21.47 -11.23
C ARG A 253 -9.91 21.72 -10.07
N GLN A 254 -8.98 22.67 -10.23
CA GLN A 254 -8.06 23.06 -9.17
C GLN A 254 -8.81 23.50 -7.91
N GLN A 255 -9.80 24.38 -8.03
CA GLN A 255 -10.61 24.83 -6.90
C GLN A 255 -11.37 23.67 -6.21
N ALA A 256 -11.87 22.71 -6.99
CA ALA A 256 -12.54 21.53 -6.44
C ALA A 256 -11.56 20.63 -5.66
N VAL A 257 -10.35 20.42 -6.22
CA VAL A 257 -9.26 19.67 -5.59
C VAL A 257 -8.81 20.37 -4.29
N ASP A 258 -8.46 21.66 -4.36
CA ASP A 258 -8.00 22.46 -3.21
C ASP A 258 -9.05 22.46 -2.10
N SER A 259 -10.33 22.60 -2.46
CA SER A 259 -11.41 22.60 -1.48
C SER A 259 -11.61 21.22 -0.85
N LYS A 260 -11.51 20.12 -1.60
CA LYS A 260 -11.67 18.78 -1.03
C LYS A 260 -10.47 18.37 -0.19
N ILE A 261 -9.27 18.46 -0.74
CA ILE A 261 -8.04 18.08 -0.04
C ILE A 261 -7.82 18.98 1.18
N GLY A 262 -8.01 20.29 1.07
CA GLY A 262 -7.86 21.18 2.21
C GLY A 262 -8.84 20.89 3.34
N ARG A 263 -10.09 20.52 3.04
CA ARG A 263 -11.06 20.07 4.05
C ARG A 263 -10.58 18.80 4.77
N LEU A 264 -10.07 17.83 4.01
CA LEU A 264 -9.54 16.57 4.54
C LEU A 264 -8.31 16.81 5.43
N GLU A 265 -7.34 17.61 4.98
CA GLU A 265 -6.14 17.93 5.77
C GLU A 265 -6.49 18.69 7.05
N ASN A 266 -7.38 19.68 6.97
CA ASN A 266 -7.83 20.43 8.14
C ASN A 266 -8.58 19.54 9.13
N PHE A 267 -9.39 18.59 8.64
CA PHE A 267 -10.03 17.60 9.47
C PHE A 267 -9.02 16.68 10.16
N ILE A 268 -8.05 16.13 9.43
CA ILE A 268 -6.98 15.27 9.98
C ILE A 268 -6.18 16.01 11.06
N LYS A 269 -5.83 17.28 10.82
CA LYS A 269 -5.18 18.15 11.82
C LYS A 269 -6.04 18.36 13.06
N CYS A 270 -7.37 18.46 12.91
CA CYS A 270 -8.31 18.64 14.01
C CYS A 270 -8.39 17.38 14.90
N VAL A 271 -8.48 16.19 14.29
CA VAL A 271 -8.64 14.92 15.02
C VAL A 271 -7.33 14.37 15.57
N LYS A 272 -6.18 14.80 15.05
CA LYS A 272 -4.82 14.48 15.55
C LYS A 272 -4.50 12.98 15.56
N VAL A 273 -5.04 12.25 14.59
CA VAL A 273 -4.69 10.85 14.31
C VAL A 273 -4.47 10.68 12.80
N PRO A 274 -3.54 9.80 12.38
CA PRO A 274 -3.30 9.54 10.98
C PRO A 274 -4.50 8.80 10.37
N ILE A 275 -4.92 9.25 9.19
CA ILE A 275 -6.06 8.69 8.45
C ILE A 275 -5.68 8.52 6.99
N GLN A 276 -5.91 7.32 6.45
CA GLN A 276 -5.67 7.02 5.03
C GLN A 276 -6.88 7.47 4.23
N VAL A 277 -6.68 8.28 3.21
CA VAL A 277 -7.76 8.88 2.45
C VAL A 277 -7.72 8.41 1.00
N PHE A 278 -8.89 8.07 0.48
CA PHE A 278 -9.13 7.73 -0.90
C PHE A 278 -10.33 8.53 -1.42
N ILE A 279 -10.12 9.25 -2.51
CA ILE A 279 -11.08 10.17 -3.13
C ILE A 279 -11.40 9.64 -4.53
N ALA A 280 -12.57 9.04 -4.70
CA ALA A 280 -13.06 8.67 -6.02
C ALA A 280 -13.57 9.90 -6.77
N CYS A 281 -12.78 10.37 -7.74
CA CYS A 281 -13.07 11.55 -8.55
C CYS A 281 -13.96 11.21 -9.76
N GLY A 282 -14.02 9.94 -10.14
CA GLY A 282 -14.79 9.44 -11.28
C GLY A 282 -16.29 9.77 -11.22
N LEU A 283 -16.89 9.83 -12.41
CA LEU A 283 -18.33 10.01 -12.57
C LEU A 283 -19.07 8.70 -12.28
N GLY A 284 -20.38 8.78 -12.02
CA GLY A 284 -21.23 7.60 -11.80
C GLY A 284 -21.20 6.61 -12.96
N LYS A 285 -21.23 7.14 -14.20
CA LYS A 285 -21.05 6.37 -15.42
C LYS A 285 -20.00 7.04 -16.28
N ASN A 286 -19.08 6.24 -16.79
CA ASN A 286 -18.09 6.63 -17.79
C ASN A 286 -18.76 6.83 -19.15
N LYS A 287 -18.02 7.41 -20.09
CA LYS A 287 -18.52 7.68 -21.47
C LYS A 287 -18.89 6.41 -22.23
N ASP A 288 -18.29 5.29 -21.88
CA ASP A 288 -18.54 3.97 -22.44
C ASP A 288 -19.70 3.22 -21.73
N GLY A 289 -20.36 3.88 -20.76
CA GLY A 289 -21.48 3.32 -20.01
C GLY A 289 -21.07 2.44 -18.83
N THR A 290 -19.76 2.21 -18.61
CA THR A 290 -19.25 1.47 -17.46
C THR A 290 -19.30 2.31 -16.18
N ASP A 291 -19.41 1.68 -15.02
CA ASP A 291 -19.28 2.38 -13.74
C ASP A 291 -17.80 2.63 -13.41
N ASP A 292 -17.50 3.74 -12.75
CA ASP A 292 -16.15 3.98 -12.24
C ASP A 292 -15.83 2.98 -11.11
N PRO A 293 -14.73 2.20 -11.20
CA PRO A 293 -14.47 1.13 -10.25
C PRO A 293 -14.11 1.62 -8.85
N PHE A 294 -13.68 2.88 -8.71
CA PHE A 294 -13.33 3.47 -7.41
C PHE A 294 -14.54 4.17 -6.79
N ARG A 295 -15.54 4.57 -7.57
CA ARG A 295 -16.71 5.26 -7.04
C ARG A 295 -17.63 4.31 -6.28
N LYS A 296 -17.88 4.60 -5.00
CA LYS A 296 -18.88 3.85 -4.19
C LYS A 296 -20.23 3.83 -4.92
N PRO A 297 -20.88 2.66 -5.06
CA PRO A 297 -20.69 1.44 -4.25
C PRO A 297 -19.62 0.46 -4.75
N GLN A 298 -18.86 0.78 -5.80
CA GLN A 298 -17.82 -0.12 -6.30
C GLN A 298 -16.67 -0.27 -5.29
N PRO A 299 -16.04 -1.46 -5.17
CA PRO A 299 -15.07 -1.76 -4.11
C PRO A 299 -13.64 -1.29 -4.43
N GLY A 300 -13.41 -0.56 -5.53
CA GLY A 300 -12.05 -0.29 -6.02
C GLY A 300 -11.17 0.47 -5.02
N MET A 301 -11.73 1.42 -4.25
CA MET A 301 -10.94 2.09 -3.21
C MET A 301 -10.54 1.13 -2.08
N TRP A 302 -11.44 0.21 -1.69
CA TRP A 302 -11.13 -0.82 -0.68
C TRP A 302 -10.02 -1.76 -1.15
N LYS A 303 -10.17 -2.29 -2.37
CA LYS A 303 -9.17 -3.20 -2.96
C LYS A 303 -7.80 -2.55 -3.04
N LEU A 304 -7.74 -1.28 -3.47
CA LEU A 304 -6.49 -0.53 -3.51
C LEU A 304 -5.86 -0.42 -2.12
N MET A 305 -6.65 -0.11 -1.09
CA MET A 305 -6.19 -0.03 0.30
C MET A 305 -5.63 -1.36 0.79
N GLU A 306 -6.36 -2.46 0.59
CA GLU A 306 -5.98 -3.79 1.03
C GLU A 306 -4.70 -4.28 0.34
N GLU A 307 -4.61 -4.12 -0.98
CA GLU A 307 -3.50 -4.60 -1.80
C GLU A 307 -2.21 -3.79 -1.60
N HIS A 308 -2.31 -2.47 -1.42
CA HIS A 308 -1.15 -1.57 -1.48
C HIS A 308 -0.87 -0.79 -0.20
N PHE A 309 -1.86 -0.63 0.68
CA PHE A 309 -1.77 0.23 1.87
C PHE A 309 -1.98 -0.53 3.19
N ASN A 310 -2.00 -1.86 3.19
CA ASN A 310 -2.15 -2.65 4.42
C ASN A 310 -1.07 -3.74 4.62
N SER A 311 0.08 -3.62 3.95
CA SER A 311 1.23 -4.55 4.09
C SER A 311 0.88 -6.04 4.00
N SER A 312 -0.12 -6.40 3.19
CA SER A 312 -0.61 -7.78 3.06
C SER A 312 -1.17 -8.40 4.35
N ILE A 313 -1.47 -7.58 5.36
CA ILE A 313 -2.20 -8.02 6.56
C ILE A 313 -3.65 -8.29 6.15
N ALA A 314 -4.10 -9.52 6.38
CA ALA A 314 -5.49 -9.90 6.13
C ALA A 314 -6.41 -9.12 7.06
N VAL A 315 -7.49 -8.56 6.51
CA VAL A 315 -8.49 -7.81 7.28
C VAL A 315 -9.46 -8.77 7.96
N ASP A 316 -9.63 -8.62 9.26
CA ASP A 316 -10.71 -9.22 10.03
C ASP A 316 -12.02 -8.44 9.74
N MET A 317 -12.84 -9.02 8.88
CA MET A 317 -14.10 -8.42 8.43
C MET A 317 -15.15 -8.33 9.54
N ASP A 318 -15.11 -9.23 10.53
CA ASP A 318 -16.07 -9.25 11.64
C ASP A 318 -15.77 -8.14 12.66
N GLN A 319 -14.50 -7.78 12.80
CA GLN A 319 -14.05 -6.66 13.63
C GLN A 319 -13.93 -5.35 12.87
N SER A 320 -14.08 -5.34 11.54
CA SER A 320 -14.01 -4.14 10.71
C SER A 320 -15.39 -3.60 10.35
N PHE A 321 -15.47 -2.29 10.11
CA PHE A 321 -16.75 -1.65 9.82
C PHE A 321 -16.63 -0.43 8.93
N TYR A 322 -17.77 -0.05 8.33
CA TYR A 322 -17.95 1.17 7.55
C TYR A 322 -19.02 2.06 8.17
N VAL A 323 -18.75 3.36 8.29
CA VAL A 323 -19.74 4.36 8.73
C VAL A 323 -20.00 5.36 7.59
N GLY A 324 -21.26 5.60 7.25
CA GLY A 324 -21.62 6.54 6.18
C GLY A 324 -23.08 6.97 6.22
N ASP A 325 -23.39 8.14 5.67
CA ASP A 325 -24.75 8.72 5.70
C ASP A 325 -25.64 8.20 4.56
N ALA A 326 -25.05 7.74 3.46
CA ALA A 326 -25.78 7.23 2.30
C ALA A 326 -26.30 5.79 2.53
N ALA A 327 -27.26 5.66 3.43
CA ALA A 327 -27.82 4.40 3.90
C ALA A 327 -29.11 3.97 3.17
N GLY A 328 -29.57 4.75 2.19
CA GLY A 328 -30.78 4.44 1.42
C GLY A 328 -32.10 4.67 2.18
N ARG A 329 -32.08 5.49 3.24
CA ARG A 329 -33.29 5.92 3.97
C ARG A 329 -34.05 6.97 3.14
N THR A 330 -35.30 7.23 3.50
CA THR A 330 -36.20 8.15 2.76
C THR A 330 -35.61 9.54 2.48
N ASN A 331 -34.77 10.06 3.38
CA ASN A 331 -34.16 11.39 3.25
C ASN A 331 -32.67 11.34 2.86
N ASP A 332 -32.11 10.15 2.61
CA ASP A 332 -30.72 10.04 2.20
C ASP A 332 -30.58 10.42 0.73
N HIS A 333 -29.49 11.09 0.39
CA HIS A 333 -29.20 11.52 -0.97
C HIS A 333 -28.89 10.33 -1.91
N SER A 334 -28.43 9.21 -1.35
CA SER A 334 -28.14 7.96 -2.06
C SER A 334 -28.07 6.77 -1.09
N ASP A 335 -27.80 5.58 -1.64
CA ASP A 335 -27.55 4.33 -0.88
C ASP A 335 -26.12 3.79 -1.12
N ALA A 336 -25.20 4.68 -1.53
CA ALA A 336 -23.86 4.30 -1.95
C ALA A 336 -23.02 3.67 -0.83
N ASP A 337 -23.17 4.14 0.42
CA ASP A 337 -22.36 3.71 1.55
C ASP A 337 -22.77 2.34 2.08
N ILE A 338 -24.08 2.13 2.26
CA ILE A 338 -24.58 0.81 2.68
C ILE A 338 -24.30 -0.26 1.62
N LYS A 339 -24.40 0.10 0.33
CA LYS A 339 -24.05 -0.82 -0.76
C LYS A 339 -22.55 -1.08 -0.84
N PHE A 340 -21.71 -0.06 -0.63
CA PHE A 340 -20.26 -0.24 -0.56
C PHE A 340 -19.88 -1.20 0.56
N ALA A 341 -20.38 -0.97 1.78
CA ALA A 341 -20.15 -1.84 2.92
C ALA A 341 -20.60 -3.29 2.63
N LYS A 342 -21.78 -3.46 2.02
CA LYS A 342 -22.31 -4.77 1.63
C LYS A 342 -21.44 -5.49 0.60
N VAL A 343 -20.96 -4.79 -0.43
CA VAL A 343 -20.12 -5.38 -1.49
C VAL A 343 -18.74 -5.78 -0.95
N VAL A 344 -18.20 -5.00 -0.02
CA VAL A 344 -16.92 -5.30 0.64
C VAL A 344 -17.08 -6.39 1.70
N GLY A 345 -18.25 -6.50 2.34
CA GLY A 345 -18.52 -7.44 3.43
C GLY A 345 -18.29 -6.85 4.83
N LEU A 346 -18.39 -5.54 4.98
CA LEU A 346 -18.22 -4.84 6.25
C LEU A 346 -19.53 -4.67 6.99
N LYS A 347 -19.46 -4.68 8.33
CA LYS A 347 -20.54 -4.18 9.17
C LYS A 347 -20.76 -2.69 8.89
N PHE A 348 -22.01 -2.28 8.76
CA PHE A 348 -22.39 -0.89 8.44
C PHE A 348 -23.04 -0.19 9.62
N TYR A 349 -22.70 1.08 9.83
CA TYR A 349 -23.35 1.97 10.79
C TYR A 349 -23.67 3.32 10.15
N VAL A 350 -24.73 3.98 10.63
CA VAL A 350 -25.00 5.37 10.27
C VAL A 350 -24.33 6.34 11.27
N PRO A 351 -24.00 7.58 10.87
CA PRO A 351 -23.25 8.51 11.72
C PRO A 351 -23.99 8.87 13.01
N GLU A 352 -25.32 8.98 12.95
CA GLU A 352 -26.17 9.28 14.11
C GLU A 352 -26.03 8.22 15.21
N GLU A 353 -25.98 6.95 14.82
CA GLU A 353 -25.86 5.82 15.74
C GLU A 353 -24.43 5.68 16.28
N PHE A 354 -23.44 5.91 15.42
CA PHE A 354 -22.03 5.70 15.77
C PHE A 354 -21.45 6.86 16.58
N PHE A 355 -21.77 8.11 16.22
CA PHE A 355 -21.19 9.31 16.81
C PHE A 355 -22.17 10.12 17.67
N GLY A 356 -23.49 9.98 17.46
CA GLY A 356 -24.50 10.82 18.12
C GLY A 356 -24.69 10.57 19.63
N ALA A 357 -24.19 9.44 20.14
CA ALA A 357 -24.15 9.11 21.57
C ALA A 357 -22.93 9.70 22.28
#